data_AF-A0A7V4W6B5-F1
#
_entry.id   AF-A0A7V4W6B5-F1
#
_cell.length_a   1.000
_cell.length_b   1.000
_cell.length_c   1.000
_cell.angle_alpha   90.00
_cell.angle_beta   90.00
_cell.angle_gamma   90.00
#
_symmetry.space_group_name_H-M   'P 1'
#
loop_
_entity.id
_entity.type
_entity.pdbx_description
1 polymer ?
#
loop_
_entity_poly.entity_id
_entity_poly.type
_entity_poly.pdbx_seq_one_letter_code
_entity_poly.pdbx_strand_id
1 'polypeptide(L)' 'MQLSQQVREYLAKNDEEFRRLYEKHQEYEQELEALAKKGFLSPEEEVRVAEVKKKKLTMKDQMLLIAKRHEKSLKQLPA' A
#
# COMPACT_ATOMS: atom_id res chain seq x y z
N MET A 1 -4.51 -4.31 10.90
CA MET A 1 -4.34 -5.57 10.15
C MET A 1 -3.22 -5.39 9.13
N GLN A 2 -2.21 -6.25 9.17
CA GLN A 2 -1.14 -6.31 8.17
C GLN A 2 -1.54 -7.39 7.17
N LEU A 3 -1.66 -7.08 5.88
CA LEU A 3 -1.85 -8.14 4.88
C LEU A 3 -0.62 -9.05 4.93
N SER A 4 -0.85 -10.36 5.01
CA SER A 4 0.22 -11.34 4.90
C SER A 4 0.91 -11.19 3.54
N GLN A 5 2.23 -11.33 3.52
CA GLN A 5 3.06 -11.17 2.32
C GLN A 5 2.55 -12.05 1.16
N GLN A 6 2.09 -13.26 1.48
CA GLN A 6 1.49 -14.21 0.53
C GLN A 6 0.21 -13.69 -0.15
N VAL A 7 -0.66 -12.99 0.58
CA VAL A 7 -1.87 -12.37 0.00
C VAL A 7 -1.48 -11.19 -0.87
N ARG A 8 -0.47 -10.42 -0.46
CA ARG A 8 0.08 -9.30 -1.22
C ARG A 8 0.62 -9.77 -2.58
N GLU A 9 1.41 -10.84 -2.60
CA GLU A 9 1.98 -11.40 -3.82
C GLU A 9 0.92 -12.02 -4.73
N TYR A 10 -0.06 -12.72 -4.16
CA TYR A 10 -1.17 -13.27 -4.94
C TYR A 10 -1.98 -12.17 -5.62
N LEU A 11 -2.36 -11.12 -4.88
CA LEU A 11 -3.10 -9.98 -5.44
C LEU A 11 -2.26 -9.18 -6.43
N ALA A 12 -0.97 -8.98 -6.18
CA ALA A 12 -0.09 -8.30 -7.14
C ALA A 12 0.04 -9.05 -8.48
N LYS A 13 -0.16 -10.37 -8.49
CA LYS A 13 -0.16 -11.20 -9.71
C LYS A 13 -1.53 -11.32 -10.37
N ASN A 14 -2.61 -11.37 -9.57
CA ASN A 14 -3.96 -11.64 -10.06
C ASN A 14 -4.83 -10.38 -10.23
N ASP A 15 -4.41 -9.25 -9.67
CA ASP A 15 -5.20 -8.02 -9.62
C ASP A 15 -4.32 -6.81 -10.03
N GLU A 16 -4.59 -6.27 -11.22
CA GLU A 16 -3.87 -5.11 -11.75
C GLU A 16 -4.07 -3.85 -10.89
N GLU A 17 -5.24 -3.70 -10.26
CA GLU A 17 -5.55 -2.57 -9.39
C GLU A 17 -4.67 -2.60 -8.14
N PHE A 18 -4.55 -3.77 -7.51
CA PHE A 18 -3.66 -4.00 -6.39
C PHE A 18 -2.21 -3.74 -6.76
N ARG A 19 -1.76 -4.23 -7.93
CA ARG A 19 -0.40 -4.01 -8.42
C ARG A 19 -0.08 -2.52 -8.56
N ARG A 20 -0.95 -1.75 -9.21
CA ARG A 20 -0.77 -0.29 -9.36
C ARG A 20 -0.74 0.45 -8.02
N LEU A 21 -1.59 0.04 -7.07
CA LEU A 21 -1.57 0.58 -5.70
C LEU A 21 -0.27 0.22 -4.97
N TYR A 22 0.24 -0.99 -5.19
CA TYR A 22 1.48 -1.47 -4.57
C TYR A 22 2.71 -0.74 -5.10
N GLU A 23 2.80 -0.54 -6.41
CA GLU A 23 3.87 0.26 -7.04
C GLU A 23 3.87 1.69 -6.48
N LYS A 24 2.72 2.37 -6.49
CA LYS A 24 2.60 3.71 -5.89
C LYS A 24 2.94 3.73 -4.40
N HIS A 25 2.55 2.71 -3.64
CA HIS A 25 2.92 2.60 -2.23
C HIS A 25 4.43 2.47 -2.04
N GLN A 26 5.12 1.69 -2.89
CA GLN A 26 6.58 1.60 -2.86
C GLN A 26 7.24 2.93 -3.21
N GLU A 27 6.77 3.62 -4.26
CA GLU A 27 7.29 4.95 -4.62
C GLU A 27 7.19 5.94 -3.45
N TYR A 28 6.02 5.99 -2.78
CA TYR A 28 5.81 6.81 -1.60
C TYR A 28 6.66 6.39 -0.40
N GLU A 29 6.95 5.10 -0.25
CA GLU A 29 7.83 4.60 0.80
C GLU A 29 9.28 4.99 0.55
N GLN A 30 9.75 4.90 -0.69
CA GLN A 30 11.09 5.34 -1.09
C GLN A 30 11.24 6.86 -0.93
N GLU A 31 10.24 7.65 -1.32
CA GLU A 31 10.26 9.10 -1.13
C GLU A 31 10.31 9.45 0.36
N LEU A 32 9.48 8.80 1.20
CA LEU A 32 9.53 8.97 2.65
C LEU A 32 10.87 8.54 3.25
N GLU A 33 11.47 7.46 2.76
CA GLU A 33 12.76 6.97 3.28
C GLU A 33 13.90 7.92 2.89
N ALA A 34 13.89 8.45 1.67
CA ALA A 34 14.85 9.47 1.23
C ALA A 34 14.73 10.75 2.06
N LEU A 35 13.50 11.18 2.33
CA LEU A 35 13.19 12.31 3.21
C LEU A 35 13.62 12.03 4.66
N ALA A 36 13.32 10.84 5.20
CA ALA A 36 13.75 10.44 6.53
C ALA A 36 15.29 10.37 6.67
N LYS A 37 15.99 9.92 5.63
CA LYS A 37 17.46 9.87 5.59
C LYS A 37 18.12 11.25 5.59
N LYS A 38 17.46 12.29 5.08
CA LYS A 38 17.99 13.66 5.12
C LYS A 38 18.09 14.21 6.55
N GLY A 39 17.35 13.67 7.52
CA GLY A 39 17.38 14.08 8.92
C GLY A 39 16.76 15.44 9.23
N PHE A 40 16.86 16.41 8.30
CA PHE A 40 16.21 17.71 8.34
C PHE A 40 15.31 17.88 7.12
N LEU A 41 14.00 17.98 7.38
CA LEU A 41 12.99 18.22 6.36
C LEU A 41 12.65 19.71 6.33
N SER A 42 12.62 20.30 5.14
CA SER A 42 12.04 21.63 4.96
C SER A 42 10.54 21.60 5.26
N PRO A 43 9.89 22.72 5.62
CA PRO A 43 8.45 22.75 5.88
C PRO A 43 7.61 22.20 4.71
N GLU A 44 8.06 22.41 3.46
CA GLU A 44 7.44 21.82 2.27
C GLU A 44 7.56 20.28 2.22
N GLU A 45 8.71 19.75 2.65
CA GLU A 45 8.97 18.32 2.75
C GLU A 45 8.19 17.67 3.90
N GLU A 46 8.02 18.35 5.04
CA GLU A 46 7.18 17.88 6.15
C GLU A 46 5.71 17.79 5.76
N VAL A 47 5.19 18.80 5.04
CA VAL A 47 3.83 18.75 4.49
C VAL A 47 3.69 17.59 3.51
N ARG A 48 4.66 17.40 2.60
CA ARG A 48 4.69 16.22 1.72
C ARG A 48 4.70 14.92 2.52
N VAL A 49 5.52 14.78 3.55
CA VAL A 49 5.57 13.58 4.40
C VAL A 49 4.21 13.30 5.05
N ALA A 50 3.54 14.33 5.55
CA ALA A 50 2.22 14.21 6.14
C ALA A 50 1.17 13.80 5.10
N GLU A 51 1.19 14.39 3.92
CA GLU A 51 0.33 14.01 2.79
C GLU A 51 0.60 12.57 2.34
N VAL A 52 1.86 12.18 2.19
CA VAL A 52 2.26 10.85 1.76
C VAL A 52 1.87 9.83 2.82
N LYS A 53 2.03 10.10 4.12
CA LYS A 53 1.52 9.25 5.19
C LYS A 53 0.00 9.05 5.12
N LYS A 54 -0.77 10.13 4.87
CA LYS A 54 -2.22 10.03 4.66
C LYS A 54 -2.55 9.17 3.43
N LYS A 55 -1.90 9.43 2.30
CA LYS A 55 -2.07 8.65 1.05
C LYS A 55 -1.73 7.19 1.26
N LYS A 56 -0.64 6.87 1.97
CA LYS A 56 -0.26 5.50 2.32
C LYS A 56 -1.32 4.83 3.18
N LEU A 57 -1.91 5.54 4.13
CA LEU A 57 -3.02 5.00 4.94
C LEU A 57 -4.22 4.65 4.05
N THR A 58 -4.63 5.55 3.17
CA THR A 58 -5.73 5.31 2.22
C THR A 58 -5.40 4.16 1.27
N MET A 59 -4.19 4.09 0.73
CA MET A 59 -3.77 3.01 -0.15
C MET A 59 -3.77 1.66 0.57
N LYS A 60 -3.35 1.63 1.83
CA LYS A 60 -3.40 0.42 2.65
C LYS A 60 -4.85 -0.02 2.90
N ASP A 61 -5.77 0.93 3.08
CA ASP A 61 -7.20 0.66 3.21
C ASP A 61 -7.80 0.12 1.91
N GLN A 62 -7.46 0.73 0.76
CA GLN A 62 -7.86 0.24 -0.56
C GLN A 62 -7.31 -1.17 -0.86
N MET A 63 -6.04 -1.43 -0.54
CA MET A 63 -5.44 -2.77 -0.62
C MET A 63 -6.21 -3.79 0.22
N LEU A 64 -6.67 -3.38 1.41
CA LEU A 64 -7.46 -4.23 2.29
C LEU A 64 -8.84 -4.52 1.71
N LEU A 65 -9.49 -3.54 1.08
CA LEU A 65 -10.77 -3.72 0.40
C LEU A 65 -10.65 -4.71 -0.77
N ILE A 66 -9.62 -4.56 -1.60
CA ILE A 66 -9.33 -5.48 -2.70
C ILE A 66 -9.07 -6.89 -2.15
N ALA A 67 -8.20 -7.00 -1.15
CA ALA A 67 -7.91 -8.28 -0.52
C ALA A 67 -9.14 -8.94 0.08
N LYS A 68 -10.00 -8.19 0.77
CA LYS A 68 -11.24 -8.70 1.35
C LYS A 68 -12.24 -9.15 0.29
N ARG A 69 -12.28 -8.46 -0.86
CA ARG A 69 -13.10 -8.85 -2.01
C ARG A 69 -12.63 -10.18 -2.59
N HIS A 70 -11.32 -10.35 -2.76
CA HIS A 70 -10.71 -11.60 -3.24
C HIS A 70 -10.78 -12.73 -2.21
N GLU A 71 -10.64 -12.43 -0.92
CA GLU A 71 -10.77 -13.42 0.17
C GLU A 71 -12.19 -14.00 0.20
N LYS A 72 -13.21 -13.18 -0.10
CA LYS A 72 -14.59 -13.63 -0.28
C LYS A 72 -14.76 -14.54 -1.51
N SER A 73 -14.01 -14.30 -2.58
CA SER A 73 -14.01 -15.18 -3.76
C SER A 73 -13.26 -16.50 -3.50
N LEU A 74 -12.15 -16.46 -2.75
CA LEU A 74 -11.36 -17.64 -2.37
C LEU A 74 -12.09 -18.54 -1.36
N LYS A 75 -12.89 -17.96 -0.45
CA LYS A 75 -13.72 -18.72 0.53
C LYS A 75 -14.98 -19.37 -0.07
N GLN A 76 -15.26 -19.20 -1.36
CA GLN A 76 -16.41 -19.81 -2.03
C GLN A 76 -16.08 -21.12 -2.78
N LEU A 77 -14.89 -21.70 -2.59
CA LEU A 77 -14.64 -23.06 -3.08
C LEU A 77 -15.31 -24.06 -2.12
N PRO A 78 -16.36 -24.80 -2.53
CA PRO A 78 -16.83 -25.93 -1.75
C PRO A 78 -15.72 -26.99 -1.70
N ALA A 79 -15.50 -27.52 -0.49
CA ALA A 79 -14.61 -28.64 -0.22
C ALA A 79 -15.07 -29.93 -0.94
#